data_AF-A0A524K9P1-F1
#
_entry.id   AF-A0A524K9P1-F1
#
_cell.length_a   1.000
_cell.length_b   1.000
_cell.length_c   1.000
_cell.angle_alpha   90.00
_cell.angle_beta   90.00
_cell.angle_gamma   90.00
#
_symmetry.space_group_name_H-M   'P 1'
#
loop_
_entity.id
_entity.type
_entity.pdbx_description
1 polymer ?
#
loop_
_entity_poly.entity_id
_entity_poly.type
_entity_poly.pdbx_seq_one_letter_code
_entity_poly.pdbx_strand_id
1 'polypeptide(L)'
;MARPPASVAVAPAPAPPATKVPAPAVAPRPSAPPLDLAALEARLRETRAIGVFTKLSLKNQVDDLLNKFRAYYKRQAKTTLAELRRPYDMLLLKVLSLLQDSDPPLARDIVASREAIWGILSDPQKFNEARLMAGETP
;
A
#
# COMPACT_ATOMS: atom_id res chain seq x y z
N MET A 1 -35.91 -44.41 61.13
CA MET A 1 -37.15 -43.64 60.98
C MET A 1 -36.80 -42.15 60.95
N ALA A 2 -37.43 -41.40 60.04
CA ALA A 2 -37.56 -39.93 59.97
C ALA A 2 -36.31 -39.04 59.74
N ARG A 3 -36.19 -38.50 58.51
CA ARG A 3 -35.64 -37.16 58.25
C ARG A 3 -36.73 -36.36 57.51
N PRO A 4 -37.14 -35.17 58.01
CA PRO A 4 -38.18 -34.34 57.40
C PRO A 4 -37.66 -33.45 56.24
N PRO A 5 -38.55 -32.87 55.43
CA PRO A 5 -38.26 -32.43 54.06
C PRO A 5 -38.08 -30.90 53.86
N ALA A 6 -37.63 -30.58 52.64
CA ALA A 6 -37.84 -29.37 51.85
C ALA A 6 -37.29 -28.00 52.33
N SER A 7 -36.41 -27.41 51.52
CA SER A 7 -36.59 -26.03 51.05
C SER A 7 -35.86 -25.85 49.72
N VAL A 8 -36.65 -25.77 48.65
CA VAL A 8 -36.18 -25.44 47.29
C VAL A 8 -36.08 -23.92 47.24
N ALA A 9 -34.85 -23.40 47.15
CA ALA A 9 -34.61 -21.97 46.96
C ALA A 9 -34.92 -21.57 45.51
N VAL A 10 -35.73 -20.52 45.36
CA VAL A 10 -36.16 -19.94 44.08
C VAL A 10 -35.39 -18.64 43.83
N ALA A 11 -34.61 -18.63 42.73
CA ALA A 11 -34.20 -17.50 41.86
C ALA A 11 -33.31 -16.37 42.46
N PRO A 12 -32.46 -15.67 41.66
CA PRO A 12 -32.81 -15.06 40.38
C PRO A 12 -31.88 -15.38 39.20
N ALA A 13 -32.47 -15.39 38.00
CA ALA A 13 -31.78 -15.34 36.72
C ALA A 13 -31.01 -14.01 36.56
N PRO A 14 -29.74 -14.04 36.13
CA PRO A 14 -29.09 -12.88 35.53
C PRO A 14 -29.46 -12.78 34.03
N ALA A 15 -29.84 -11.56 33.64
CA ALA A 15 -30.17 -11.11 32.29
C ALA A 15 -29.08 -11.45 31.24
N PRO A 16 -29.46 -11.57 29.94
CA PRO A 16 -28.52 -11.82 28.86
C PRO A 16 -27.68 -10.57 28.54
N PRO A 17 -26.35 -10.65 28.46
CA PRO A 17 -25.55 -9.59 27.86
C PRO A 17 -25.16 -9.93 26.42
N ALA A 18 -25.59 -9.02 25.54
CA ALA A 18 -24.92 -8.57 24.34
C ALA A 18 -24.81 -9.54 23.16
N THR A 19 -25.82 -9.43 22.30
CA THR A 19 -25.63 -9.29 20.85
C THR A 19 -24.28 -8.60 20.58
N LYS A 20 -23.31 -9.34 20.06
CA LYS A 20 -22.11 -8.72 19.49
C LYS A 20 -22.59 -7.85 18.34
N VAL A 21 -22.62 -6.56 18.62
CA VAL A 21 -22.67 -5.48 17.64
C VAL A 21 -21.74 -5.90 16.51
N PRO A 22 -22.20 -6.01 15.25
CA PRO A 22 -21.26 -6.15 14.16
C PRO A 22 -20.32 -4.95 14.29
N ALA A 23 -19.03 -5.24 14.49
CA ALA A 23 -17.99 -4.24 14.41
C ALA A 23 -18.28 -3.42 13.15
N PRO A 24 -18.28 -2.07 13.22
CA PRO A 24 -18.52 -1.28 12.04
C PRO A 24 -17.50 -1.77 11.02
N ALA A 25 -18.00 -2.41 9.96
CA ALA A 25 -17.26 -2.61 8.74
C ALA A 25 -16.68 -1.23 8.47
N VAL A 26 -15.36 -1.12 8.62
CA VAL A 26 -14.65 0.09 8.24
C VAL A 26 -15.00 0.22 6.78
N ALA A 27 -15.96 1.09 6.49
CA ALA A 27 -16.26 1.49 5.13
C ALA A 27 -14.89 1.74 4.50
N PRO A 28 -14.57 1.18 3.32
CA PRO A 28 -13.33 1.51 2.67
C PRO A 28 -13.35 3.03 2.59
N ARG A 29 -12.56 3.69 3.45
CA ARG A 29 -12.29 5.11 3.29
C ARG A 29 -11.85 5.18 1.84
N PRO A 30 -12.39 6.10 1.04
CA PRO A 30 -11.85 6.30 -0.29
C PRO A 30 -10.36 6.52 -0.05
N SER A 31 -9.57 5.49 -0.35
CA SER A 31 -8.14 5.52 -0.13
C SER A 31 -7.73 6.79 -0.85
N ALA A 32 -7.16 7.74 -0.10
CA ALA A 32 -6.55 8.90 -0.71
C ALA A 32 -5.86 8.41 -1.98
N PRO A 33 -6.15 9.04 -3.14
CA PRO A 33 -5.86 8.47 -4.44
C PRO A 33 -4.50 7.81 -4.35
N PRO A 34 -4.43 6.47 -4.50
CA PRO A 34 -3.28 5.68 -4.08
C PRO A 34 -2.06 6.38 -4.64
N LEU A 35 -1.12 6.71 -3.76
CA LEU A 35 -0.01 7.59 -4.11
C LEU A 35 0.71 6.99 -5.30
N ASP A 36 0.41 7.48 -6.51
CA ASP A 36 0.86 6.83 -7.73
C ASP A 36 2.35 7.08 -7.93
N LEU A 37 3.03 6.25 -8.71
CA LEU A 37 4.46 6.43 -8.99
C LEU A 37 4.76 7.83 -9.56
N ALA A 38 3.84 8.40 -10.34
CA ALA A 38 3.96 9.76 -10.85
C ALA A 38 3.87 10.82 -9.73
N ALA A 39 2.94 10.66 -8.79
CA ALA A 39 2.80 11.56 -7.64
C ALA A 39 3.99 11.44 -6.67
N LEU A 40 4.51 10.21 -6.52
CA LEU A 40 5.74 9.92 -5.80
C LEU A 40 6.92 10.65 -6.45
N GLU A 41 7.08 10.51 -7.77
CA GLU A 41 8.13 11.22 -8.53
C GLU A 41 7.99 12.72 -8.38
N ALA A 42 6.79 13.29 -8.50
CA ALA A 42 6.54 14.72 -8.31
C ALA A 42 6.91 15.18 -6.90
N ARG A 43 6.49 14.46 -5.86
CA ARG A 43 6.82 14.75 -4.45
C ARG A 43 8.33 14.64 -4.17
N LEU A 44 8.97 13.62 -4.73
CA LEU A 44 10.43 13.49 -4.74
C LEU A 44 11.07 14.65 -5.51
N ARG A 45 10.42 15.12 -6.59
CA ARG A 45 10.88 16.25 -7.41
C ARG A 45 10.77 17.58 -6.67
N GLU A 46 9.77 17.74 -5.83
CA GLU A 46 9.57 18.94 -5.02
C GLU A 46 10.38 18.91 -3.72
N THR A 47 10.71 17.70 -3.23
CA THR A 47 11.54 17.51 -2.04
C THR A 47 12.92 18.13 -2.25
N ARG A 48 13.21 19.17 -1.44
CA ARG A 48 14.52 19.84 -1.36
C ARG A 48 15.50 19.10 -0.46
N ALA A 49 15.01 18.17 0.35
CA ALA A 49 15.83 17.40 1.27
C ALA A 49 16.73 16.37 0.55
N ILE A 50 16.47 16.09 -0.74
CA ILE A 50 17.27 15.17 -1.55
C ILE A 50 18.04 15.97 -2.61
N GLY A 51 19.37 15.84 -2.61
CA GLY A 51 20.25 16.50 -3.57
C GLY A 51 19.92 16.11 -5.03
N VAL A 52 20.19 17.04 -5.97
CA VAL A 52 19.87 16.89 -7.40
C VAL A 52 20.43 15.62 -8.04
N PHE A 53 21.57 15.12 -7.56
CA PHE A 53 22.16 13.85 -8.03
C PHE A 53 21.32 12.62 -7.63
N THR A 54 20.87 12.56 -6.39
CA THR A 54 20.03 11.44 -5.92
C THR A 54 18.68 11.46 -6.59
N LYS A 55 18.12 12.65 -6.80
CA LYS A 55 16.87 12.88 -7.54
C LYS A 55 16.95 12.36 -8.98
N LEU A 56 18.04 12.66 -9.69
CA LEU A 56 18.28 12.17 -11.04
C LEU A 56 18.46 10.65 -11.06
N SER A 57 19.21 10.09 -10.10
CA SER A 57 19.39 8.64 -9.98
C SER A 57 18.05 7.93 -9.73
N LEU A 58 17.23 8.46 -8.83
CA LEU A 58 15.93 7.90 -8.50
C LEU A 58 14.97 7.94 -9.69
N LYS A 59 14.93 9.07 -10.41
CA LYS A 59 14.15 9.21 -11.64
C LYS A 59 14.57 8.19 -12.69
N ASN A 60 15.87 8.00 -12.92
CA ASN A 60 16.37 6.97 -13.85
C ASN A 60 15.97 5.55 -13.40
N GLN A 61 16.02 5.24 -12.11
CA GLN A 61 15.62 3.92 -11.62
C GLN A 61 14.10 3.68 -11.69
N VAL A 62 13.29 4.72 -11.44
CA VAL A 62 11.83 4.67 -11.62
C VAL A 62 11.49 4.48 -13.10
N ASP A 63 12.13 5.23 -13.99
CA ASP A 63 11.93 5.11 -15.43
C ASP A 63 12.32 3.72 -15.96
N ASP A 64 13.48 3.19 -15.56
CA ASP A 64 13.92 1.84 -15.90
C ASP A 64 12.92 0.77 -15.42
N LEU A 65 12.38 0.93 -14.21
CA LEU A 65 11.34 0.05 -13.68
C LEU A 65 10.07 0.12 -14.54
N LEU A 66 9.55 1.32 -14.80
CA LEU A 66 8.37 1.53 -15.64
C LEU A 66 8.57 0.99 -17.06
N ASN A 67 9.76 1.15 -17.62
CA ASN A 67 10.11 0.62 -18.94
C ASN A 67 10.06 -0.92 -18.95
N LYS A 68 10.58 -1.59 -17.91
CA LYS A 68 10.45 -3.04 -17.76
C LYS A 68 9.00 -3.50 -17.64
N PHE A 69 8.16 -2.79 -16.88
CA PHE A 69 6.72 -3.07 -16.82
C PHE A 69 6.06 -2.91 -18.19
N ARG A 70 6.38 -1.83 -18.90
CA ARG A 70 5.85 -1.56 -20.25
C ARG A 70 6.28 -2.64 -21.25
N ALA A 71 7.54 -3.08 -21.19
CA ALA A 71 8.05 -4.18 -22.01
C ALA A 71 7.36 -5.51 -21.68
N TYR A 72 7.08 -5.77 -20.40
CA TYR A 72 6.30 -6.94 -19.96
C TYR A 72 4.88 -6.92 -20.54
N TYR A 73 4.16 -5.81 -20.40
CA TYR A 73 2.80 -5.67 -20.95
C TYR A 73 2.75 -5.72 -22.47
N LYS A 74 3.80 -5.24 -23.16
CA LYS A 74 3.94 -5.35 -24.61
C LYS A 74 4.34 -6.75 -25.10
N ARG A 75 4.48 -7.74 -24.20
CA ARG A 75 5.05 -9.07 -24.48
C ARG A 75 6.44 -9.04 -25.13
N GLN A 76 7.18 -7.94 -24.93
CA GLN A 76 8.54 -7.76 -25.43
C GLN A 76 9.58 -8.28 -24.43
N ALA A 77 9.23 -8.37 -23.15
CA ALA A 77 10.09 -8.95 -22.11
C ALA A 77 9.65 -10.37 -21.75
N LYS A 78 10.61 -11.28 -21.57
CA LYS A 78 10.41 -12.62 -20.98
C LYS A 78 10.31 -12.57 -19.45
N THR A 79 10.55 -11.40 -18.85
CA THR A 79 10.47 -11.14 -17.42
C THR A 79 9.04 -11.34 -16.93
N THR A 80 8.86 -11.89 -15.73
CA THR A 80 7.53 -12.06 -15.13
C THR A 80 7.22 -10.91 -14.17
N LEU A 81 5.95 -10.74 -13.80
CA LEU A 81 5.55 -9.81 -12.75
C LEU A 81 6.34 -10.03 -11.45
N ALA A 82 6.59 -11.29 -11.08
CA ALA A 82 7.38 -11.62 -9.88
C ALA A 82 8.83 -11.10 -9.97
N GLU A 83 9.42 -11.08 -11.17
CA GLU A 83 10.74 -10.52 -11.38
C GLU A 83 10.75 -8.98 -11.36
N LEU A 84 9.65 -8.34 -11.73
CA LEU A 84 9.44 -6.88 -11.60
C LEU A 84 9.24 -6.44 -10.15
N ARG A 85 8.78 -7.34 -9.26
CA ARG A 85 8.63 -7.09 -7.81
C ARG A 85 9.98 -6.76 -7.17
N ARG A 86 11.04 -7.47 -7.58
CA ARG A 86 12.39 -7.31 -7.03
C ARG A 86 12.97 -5.89 -7.20
N PRO A 87 13.06 -5.34 -8.43
CA PRO A 87 13.56 -3.98 -8.64
C PRO A 87 12.63 -2.92 -8.03
N TYR A 88 11.33 -3.17 -7.98
CA TYR A 88 10.37 -2.31 -7.26
C TYR A 88 10.68 -2.24 -5.76
N ASP A 89 10.86 -3.39 -5.10
CA ASP A 89 11.19 -3.45 -3.67
C ASP A 89 12.53 -2.79 -3.36
N MET A 90 13.54 -3.07 -4.20
CA MET A 90 14.88 -2.51 -4.06
C MET A 90 14.86 -0.97 -4.22
N LEU A 91 14.05 -0.46 -5.17
CA LEU A 91 13.83 0.97 -5.32
C LEU A 91 13.18 1.54 -4.07
N LEU A 92 12.07 0.96 -3.60
CA LEU A 92 11.37 1.45 -2.42
C LEU A 92 12.29 1.47 -1.20
N LEU A 93 13.06 0.42 -0.94
CA LEU A 93 13.94 0.34 0.22
C LEU A 93 15.02 1.42 0.18
N LYS A 94 15.56 1.72 -1.02
CA LYS A 94 16.49 2.83 -1.25
C LYS A 94 15.81 4.18 -1.00
N VAL A 95 14.61 4.40 -1.55
CA VAL A 95 13.81 5.62 -1.31
C VAL A 95 13.53 5.80 0.17
N LEU A 96 13.07 4.75 0.86
CA LEU A 96 12.79 4.79 2.29
C LEU A 96 14.03 5.12 3.11
N SER A 97 15.17 4.53 2.79
CA SER A 97 16.44 4.84 3.50
C SER A 97 16.87 6.29 3.32
N LEU A 98 16.61 6.88 2.16
CA LEU A 98 16.87 8.29 1.87
C LEU A 98 15.87 9.23 2.55
N LEU A 99 14.58 8.91 2.47
CA LEU A 99 13.51 9.73 3.02
C LEU A 99 13.42 9.60 4.54
N GLN A 100 13.85 8.51 5.15
CA GLN A 100 13.81 8.38 6.61
C GLN A 100 14.63 9.48 7.31
N ASP A 101 15.73 9.91 6.71
CA ASP A 101 16.57 11.00 7.19
C ASP A 101 16.06 12.40 6.75
N SER A 102 15.56 12.47 5.51
CA SER A 102 15.23 13.73 4.83
C SER A 102 13.77 14.15 4.90
N ASP A 103 12.84 13.21 4.80
CA ASP A 103 11.39 13.41 4.80
C ASP A 103 10.62 12.20 5.38
N PRO A 104 10.63 12.02 6.72
CA PRO A 104 9.96 10.91 7.39
C PRO A 104 8.44 10.83 7.18
N PRO A 105 7.65 11.93 7.05
CA PRO A 105 6.22 11.77 6.75
C PRO A 105 5.99 11.20 5.35
N LEU A 106 6.76 11.62 4.34
CA LEU A 106 6.67 11.02 3.00
C LEU A 106 7.08 9.55 3.03
N ALA A 107 8.16 9.17 3.74
CA ALA A 107 8.56 7.76 3.88
C ALA A 107 7.41 6.87 4.39
N ARG A 108 6.66 7.34 5.40
CA ARG A 108 5.53 6.60 5.98
C ARG A 108 4.39 6.43 4.98
N ASP A 109 4.09 7.48 4.21
CA ASP A 109 3.05 7.43 3.18
C ASP A 109 3.41 6.45 2.05
N ILE A 110 4.69 6.39 1.68
CA ILE A 110 5.22 5.43 0.70
C ILE A 110 5.07 3.99 1.19
N VAL A 111 5.42 3.70 2.45
CA VAL A 111 5.24 2.35 3.01
C VAL A 111 3.76 1.96 3.00
N ALA A 112 2.87 2.88 3.40
CA ALA A 112 1.43 2.64 3.40
C ALA A 112 0.87 2.43 1.98
N SER A 113 1.39 3.16 1.01
CA SER A 113 0.98 3.09 -0.39
C SER A 113 1.69 2.01 -1.20
N ARG A 114 2.71 1.34 -0.67
CA ARG A 114 3.52 0.32 -1.39
C ARG A 114 2.65 -0.75 -2.07
N GLU A 115 1.75 -1.35 -1.32
CA GLU A 115 0.90 -2.43 -1.84
C GLU A 115 -0.11 -1.91 -2.86
N ALA A 116 -0.61 -0.68 -2.65
CA ALA A 116 -1.50 -0.02 -3.58
C ALA A 116 -0.80 0.32 -4.91
N ILE A 117 0.40 0.89 -4.84
CA ILE A 117 1.28 1.17 -5.99
C ILE A 117 1.56 -0.12 -6.75
N TRP A 118 1.93 -1.18 -6.03
CA TRP A 118 2.16 -2.48 -6.67
C TRP A 118 0.92 -3.02 -7.37
N GLY A 119 -0.25 -2.90 -6.74
CA GLY A 119 -1.52 -3.29 -7.32
C GLY A 119 -1.88 -2.51 -8.58
N ILE A 120 -1.41 -1.26 -8.72
CA ILE A 120 -1.55 -0.46 -9.94
C ILE A 120 -0.53 -0.89 -10.98
N LEU A 121 0.74 -1.04 -10.57
CA LEU A 121 1.83 -1.43 -11.48
C LEU A 121 1.65 -2.83 -12.04
N SER A 122 1.05 -3.73 -11.27
CA SER A 122 0.85 -5.14 -11.64
C SER A 122 -0.39 -5.41 -12.47
N ASP A 123 -1.27 -4.41 -12.56
CA ASP A 123 -2.50 -4.53 -13.31
C ASP A 123 -2.39 -3.70 -14.59
N PRO A 124 -2.49 -4.32 -15.78
CA PRO A 124 -2.32 -3.61 -17.05
C PRO A 124 -3.38 -2.52 -17.25
N GLN A 125 -4.60 -2.72 -16.72
CA GLN A 125 -5.67 -1.73 -16.84
C GLN A 125 -5.34 -0.51 -15.99
N LYS A 126 -4.99 -0.73 -14.71
CA LYS A 126 -4.65 0.37 -13.81
C LYS A 126 -3.37 1.08 -14.23
N PHE A 127 -2.38 0.34 -14.73
CA PHE A 127 -1.16 0.90 -15.30
C PHE A 127 -1.44 1.82 -16.49
N ASN A 128 -2.44 1.48 -17.31
CA ASN A 128 -2.90 2.33 -18.40
C ASN A 128 -3.72 3.53 -17.92
N GLU A 129 -4.62 3.34 -16.94
CA GLU A 129 -5.41 4.42 -16.33
C GLU A 129 -4.54 5.47 -15.64
N ALA A 130 -3.46 5.03 -14.98
CA ALA A 130 -2.45 5.90 -14.39
C ALA A 130 -1.59 6.64 -15.43
N ARG A 131 -1.86 6.47 -16.74
CA ARG A 131 -1.08 6.98 -17.88
C ARG A 131 0.40 6.56 -17.89
N LEU A 132 0.81 5.57 -17.09
CA LEU A 132 2.18 5.06 -17.07
C LEU A 132 2.57 4.33 -18.37
N MET A 133 1.56 3.92 -19.15
CA MET A 133 1.71 3.41 -20.52
C MET A 133 2.05 4.48 -21.56
N ALA A 134 1.80 5.75 -21.28
CA ALA A 134 2.13 6.87 -22.15
C ALA A 134 3.34 7.55 -21.53
N GLY A 135 4.55 7.18 -21.97
CA GLY A 135 5.78 7.87 -21.60
C GLY A 135 5.82 9.29 -22.17
N GLU A 136 4.87 10.13 -21.77
CA GLU A 136 4.70 11.51 -22.19
C GLU A 136 5.05 12.43 -21.03
N THR A 137 6.30 12.88 -21.12
CA THR A 137 6.83 14.20 -20.76
C THR A 137 5.81 15.34 -20.98
N PRO A 138 5.92 16.42 -20.19
CA PRO A 138 6.68 17.57 -20.70
C PRO A 138 7.96 17.88 -19.90
#